data_AF-A0AA41WIZ7-F1
#
_entry.id   AF-A0AA41WIZ7-F1
#
_cell.length_a   1.000
_cell.length_b   1.000
_cell.length_c   1.000
_cell.angle_alpha   90.00
_cell.angle_beta   90.00
_cell.angle_gamma   90.00
#
_symmetry.space_group_name_H-M   'P 1'
#
loop_
_entity.id
_entity.type
_entity.pdbx_description
1 polymer ?
#
loop_
_entity_poly.entity_id
_entity_poly.type
_entity_poly.pdbx_seq_one_letter_code
_entity_poly.pdbx_strand_id
1 'polypeptide(L)' 'MVESPDERSGGKQGIPWQQVLLDDIFLLIMAGLVVPTLFYILWGLISLGNVPLFGR' A
#
# COMPACT_ATOMS: atom_id res chain seq x y z
N MET A 1 37.76 25.82 -23.43
CA MET A 1 37.62 25.02 -22.21
C MET A 1 37.12 25.98 -21.14
N VAL A 2 35.80 26.13 -21.01
CA VAL A 2 35.21 26.97 -19.96
C VAL A 2 34.73 26.03 -18.88
N GLU A 3 35.42 26.03 -17.74
CA GLU A 3 34.91 25.44 -16.51
C GLU A 3 33.64 26.21 -16.15
N SER A 4 32.50 25.51 -16.13
CA SER A 4 31.23 26.13 -15.74
C SER A 4 31.09 26.02 -14.22
N PRO A 5 30.97 27.15 -13.50
CA PRO A 5 30.76 27.15 -12.07
C PRO A 5 29.27 26.98 -11.81
N ASP A 6 28.82 25.75 -11.60
CA ASP A 6 27.52 25.50 -10.97
C ASP A 6 27.69 24.36 -9.96
N GLU A 7 28.40 24.70 -8.88
CA GLU A 7 28.18 24.18 -7.53
C GLU A 7 26.76 24.52 -7.04
N ARG A 8 25.72 24.02 -7.72
CA ARG A 8 24.40 23.99 -7.09
C ARG A 8 24.30 22.69 -6.34
N SER A 9 24.40 22.82 -5.02
CA SER A 9 23.82 21.93 -4.01
C SER A 9 22.50 21.31 -4.47
N GLY A 10 22.56 20.25 -5.27
CA GLY A 10 21.47 19.35 -5.53
C GLY A 10 21.40 18.43 -4.32
N GLY A 11 20.88 18.97 -3.20
CA GLY A 11 20.68 18.21 -1.99
C GLY A 11 20.08 16.86 -2.37
N LYS A 12 20.70 15.77 -1.89
CA LYS A 12 20.18 14.41 -2.02
C LYS A 12 18.77 14.39 -1.42
N GLN A 13 17.76 14.79 -2.18
CA GLN A 13 16.38 14.51 -1.84
C GLN A 13 16.31 12.99 -1.88
N GLY A 14 16.36 12.38 -0.70
CA GLY A 14 16.20 10.95 -0.55
C GLY A 14 14.91 10.53 -1.24
N ILE A 15 14.91 9.32 -1.80
CA ILE A 15 13.74 8.76 -2.47
C ILE A 15 12.55 8.83 -1.48
N PRO A 16 11.39 9.39 -1.89
CA PRO A 16 10.22 9.44 -1.03
C PRO A 16 9.81 8.04 -0.55
N TRP A 17 9.43 7.91 0.72
CA TRP A 17 9.07 6.61 1.30
C TRP A 17 7.90 5.93 0.57
N GLN A 18 6.93 6.73 0.10
CA GLN A 18 5.78 6.25 -0.66
C GLN A 18 6.22 5.62 -1.98
N GLN A 19 7.29 6.14 -2.61
CA GLN A 19 7.84 5.58 -3.84
C GLN A 19 8.50 4.22 -3.58
N VAL A 20 9.30 4.10 -2.50
CA VAL A 20 9.90 2.80 -2.12
C VAL A 20 8.83 1.74 -1.84
N LEU A 21 7.72 2.12 -1.20
CA LEU A 21 6.62 1.20 -0.89
C LEU A 21 5.86 0.76 -2.16
N LEU A 22 5.64 1.68 -3.10
CA LEU A 22 4.86 1.44 -4.33
C LEU A 22 5.70 0.86 -5.49
N ASP A 23 7.03 0.96 -5.44
CA ASP A 23 7.92 0.41 -6.47
C ASP A 23 8.12 -1.12 -6.34
N ASP A 24 7.74 -1.73 -5.21
CA ASP A 24 7.82 -3.17 -5.01
C ASP A 24 6.54 -3.87 -5.48
N ILE A 25 6.63 -4.48 -6.67
CA ILE A 25 5.54 -5.21 -7.31
C ILE A 25 5.00 -6.38 -6.47
N PHE A 26 5.84 -7.05 -5.68
CA PHE A 26 5.38 -8.14 -4.81
C PHE A 26 4.54 -7.60 -3.65
N LEU A 27 4.97 -6.47 -3.08
CA LEU A 27 4.21 -5.77 -2.05
C LEU A 27 2.84 -5.30 -2.58
N LEU A 28 2.80 -4.76 -3.80
CA LEU A 28 1.54 -4.36 -4.44
C LEU A 28 0.61 -5.54 -4.73
N ILE A 29 1.12 -6.63 -5.28
CA ILE A 29 0.32 -7.84 -5.55
C ILE A 29 -0.18 -8.45 -4.23
N MET A 30 0.70 -8.53 -3.23
CA MET A 30 0.33 -9.02 -1.90
C MET A 30 -0.75 -8.14 -1.28
N ALA A 31 -0.61 -6.81 -1.29
CA ALA A 31 -1.63 -5.91 -0.80
C ALA A 31 -2.95 -6.06 -1.58
N GLY A 32 -2.85 -6.22 -2.91
CA GLY A 32 -3.98 -6.45 -3.81
C GLY A 32 -4.74 -7.75 -3.52
N LEU A 33 -4.11 -8.76 -2.90
CA LEU A 33 -4.80 -9.98 -2.45
C LEU A 33 -5.21 -9.90 -0.98
N VAL A 34 -4.30 -9.48 -0.11
CA VAL A 34 -4.48 -9.47 1.35
C VAL A 34 -5.56 -8.50 1.76
N VAL A 35 -5.55 -7.26 1.24
CA VAL A 35 -6.55 -6.25 1.61
C VAL A 35 -7.97 -6.73 1.29
N PRO A 36 -8.33 -7.06 0.04
CA PRO A 36 -9.70 -7.51 -0.23
C PRO A 36 -10.05 -8.83 0.48
N THR A 37 -9.09 -9.73 0.69
CA THR A 37 -9.33 -10.97 1.44
C THR A 37 -9.71 -10.69 2.88
N LEU A 38 -8.97 -9.82 3.57
CA LEU A 38 -9.27 -9.44 4.94
C LEU A 38 -10.61 -8.70 5.03
N PHE A 39 -10.89 -7.79 4.10
CA PHE A 39 -12.19 -7.13 4.01
C PHE A 39 -13.32 -8.16 3.83
N TYR A 40 -13.17 -9.13 2.93
CA TYR A 40 -14.15 -10.18 2.69
C TYR A 40 -14.38 -11.04 3.94
N ILE A 41 -13.30 -11.44 4.63
CA ILE A 41 -13.40 -12.21 5.87
C ILE A 41 -14.12 -11.41 6.95
N LEU A 42 -13.72 -10.16 7.20
CA LEU A 42 -14.34 -9.31 8.21
C LEU A 42 -15.82 -9.07 7.90
N TRP A 43 -16.14 -8.77 6.64
CA TRP A 43 -17.51 -8.63 6.18
C TRP A 43 -18.31 -9.91 6.38
N GLY A 44 -17.73 -11.06 6.05
CA GLY A 44 -18.32 -12.38 6.25
C GLY A 44 -18.60 -12.68 7.72
N LEU A 45 -17.68 -12.34 8.62
CA LEU A 45 -17.85 -12.50 10.06
C LEU A 45 -18.99 -11.64 10.62
N ILE A 46 -19.03 -10.35 10.23
CA ILE A 46 -20.12 -9.44 10.61
C ILE A 46 -21.45 -9.98 10.07
N SER A 47 -21.48 -10.41 8.81
CA SER A 47 -22.67 -10.96 8.17
C SER A 47 -23.14 -12.22 8.89
N LEU A 48 -22.22 -13.14 9.21
CA LEU A 48 -22.52 -14.39 9.90
C LEU A 48 -23.09 -14.16 11.31
N GLY A 49 -22.53 -13.20 12.06
CA GLY A 49 -23.05 -12.82 13.38
C GLY A 49 -24.45 -12.21 13.35
N ASN A 50 -24.84 -11.63 12.21
CA ASN A 50 -26.17 -11.04 12.00
C ASN A 50 -27.18 -12.04 11.40
N VAL A 51 -26.77 -13.27 11.05
CA VAL A 51 -27.71 -14.30 10.60
C VAL A 51 -28.50 -14.81 11.81
N PRO A 52 -29.83 -14.68 11.82
CA PRO A 52 -30.65 -15.24 12.89
C PRO A 52 -30.54 -16.76 12.86
N LEU A 53 -30.14 -17.35 13.98
CA LEU A 53 -29.82 -18.78 14.05
C LEU A 53 -31.06 -19.69 13.99
N PHE A 54 -32.26 -19.18 14.32
CA PHE A 54 -33.50 -19.95 14.23
C PHE A 54 -34.70 -19.04 13.98
N GLY A 55 -35.48 -19.35 12.94
CA GLY A 55 -36.81 -18.79 12.73
C GLY A 55 -37.80 -19.38 13.71
N ARG A 56 -37.95 -18.73 14.87
CA ARG A 56 -39.14 -18.69 15.71
C ARG A 56 -39.25 -17.32 16.34
#